data_AF-A0A518GDR6-F1
#
_entry.id   AF-A0A518GDR6-F1
#
_cell.length_a   1.000
_cell.length_b   1.000
_cell.length_c   1.000
_cell.angle_alpha   90.00
_cell.angle_beta   90.00
_cell.angle_gamma   90.00
#
_symmetry.space_group_name_H-M   'P 1'
#
loop_
_entity.id
_entity.type
_entity.pdbx_description
1 polymer ?
#
loop_
_entity_poly.entity_id
_entity_poly.type
_entity_poly.pdbx_seq_one_letter_code
_entity_poly.pdbx_strand_id
1 'polypeptide(L)'
;MAAYVVTGSKTLNAKLASLKTTEAKKLIRKASRTALKPVQEEAKRLAPVKSGRLRRSIKVRALKRSRSRVGSRVTTNGNDNLFKGRIYYGGFAEYGWKAGRRATNADLGVSRQKRRTLLQRLQVEIHNSKRRAIPGRFFMKRAAKSKRSAALGIYRRELSAAIRKLTQAS
;
A
#
# COMPACT_ATOMS: atom_id res chain seq x y z
N MET A 1 5.14 3.05 1.63
CA MET A 1 4.12 1.98 1.72
C MET A 1 4.26 1.30 3.07
N ALA A 2 3.23 1.26 3.91
CA ALA A 2 3.29 0.51 5.16
C ALA A 2 3.13 -1.00 4.85
N ALA A 3 4.24 -1.73 4.87
CA ALA A 3 4.23 -3.19 4.85
C ALA A 3 4.14 -3.68 6.30
N TYR A 4 2.98 -4.18 6.69
CA TYR A 4 2.81 -4.77 8.03
C TYR A 4 3.14 -6.26 7.94
N VAL A 5 4.15 -6.69 8.72
CA VAL A 5 4.49 -8.09 8.90
C VAL A 5 3.66 -8.61 10.07
N VAL A 6 2.76 -9.54 9.78
CA VAL A 6 2.01 -10.26 10.83
C VAL A 6 2.88 -11.41 11.27
N THR A 7 3.56 -11.29 12.41
CA THR A 7 4.16 -12.44 13.09
C THR A 7 3.01 -13.28 13.67
N GLY A 8 2.77 -14.45 13.07
CA GLY A 8 1.67 -15.34 13.47
C GLY A 8 1.87 -15.89 14.89
N SER A 9 0.76 -16.32 15.51
CA SER A 9 0.83 -17.18 16.71
C SER A 9 1.77 -18.36 16.42
N LYS A 10 2.66 -18.70 17.36
CA LYS A 10 3.59 -19.84 17.23
C LYS A 10 2.87 -21.10 16.75
N THR A 11 1.67 -21.35 17.28
CA THR A 11 0.82 -22.49 16.92
C THR A 11 0.33 -22.46 15.48
N LEU A 12 0.05 -21.28 14.93
CA LEU A 12 -0.47 -21.11 13.57
C LEU A 12 0.67 -21.23 12.55
N ASN A 13 1.86 -20.73 12.90
CA ASN A 13 3.06 -20.90 12.07
C ASN A 13 3.50 -22.36 12.02
N ALA A 14 3.47 -23.08 13.15
CA ALA A 14 3.78 -24.52 13.19
C ALA A 14 2.83 -25.33 12.29
N LYS A 15 1.51 -25.07 12.39
CA LYS A 15 0.50 -25.71 11.54
C LYS A 15 0.61 -25.34 10.06
N LEU A 16 1.14 -24.16 9.73
CA LEU A 16 1.42 -23.79 8.33
C LEU A 16 2.69 -24.47 7.81
N ALA A 17 3.69 -24.66 8.66
CA ALA A 17 4.93 -25.33 8.31
C ALA A 17 4.73 -26.83 8.04
N SER A 18 3.75 -27.46 8.69
CA SER A 18 3.39 -28.86 8.44
C SER A 18 2.66 -29.10 7.12
N LEU A 19 2.24 -28.04 6.40
CA LEU A 19 1.54 -28.15 5.12
C LEU A 19 2.50 -28.09 3.94
N LYS A 20 2.11 -28.70 2.82
CA LYS A 20 2.81 -28.49 1.54
C LYS A 20 2.83 -27.00 1.21
N THR A 21 3.99 -26.49 0.80
CA THR A 21 4.21 -25.04 0.62
C THR A 21 3.22 -24.40 -0.37
N THR A 22 2.75 -25.13 -1.38
CA THR A 22 1.76 -24.66 -2.35
C THR A 22 0.38 -24.46 -1.75
N GLU A 23 -0.07 -25.40 -0.92
CA GLU A 23 -1.37 -25.34 -0.23
C GLU A 23 -1.38 -24.23 0.81
N ALA A 24 -0.34 -24.16 1.65
CA ALA A 24 -0.16 -23.08 2.61
C ALA A 24 -0.25 -21.69 1.95
N LYS A 25 0.43 -21.51 0.81
CA LYS A 25 0.38 -20.27 0.01
C LYS A 25 -1.04 -19.96 -0.50
N LYS A 26 -1.78 -20.98 -0.94
CA LYS A 26 -3.18 -20.82 -1.40
C LYS A 26 -4.09 -20.37 -0.26
N LEU A 27 -3.96 -21.00 0.92
CA LEU A 27 -4.73 -20.63 2.11
C LEU A 27 -4.42 -19.20 2.57
N ILE A 28 -3.14 -18.82 2.65
CA ILE A 28 -2.71 -17.46 3.01
C ILE A 28 -3.30 -16.42 2.06
N ARG A 29 -3.30 -16.68 0.73
CA ARG A 29 -3.90 -15.75 -0.25
C ARG A 29 -5.40 -15.61 -0.06
N LYS A 30 -6.13 -16.72 0.17
CA LYS A 30 -7.57 -16.69 0.40
C LYS A 30 -7.92 -15.92 1.68
N ALA A 31 -7.29 -16.28 2.80
CA ALA A 31 -7.52 -15.63 4.09
C ALA A 31 -7.15 -14.13 4.05
N SER A 32 -6.00 -13.78 3.47
CA SER A 32 -5.57 -12.37 3.35
C SER A 32 -6.50 -11.53 2.47
N ARG A 33 -7.09 -12.12 1.42
CA ARG A 33 -8.04 -11.40 0.55
C ARG A 33 -9.34 -11.09 1.28
N THR A 34 -9.88 -12.04 2.04
CA THR A 34 -11.09 -11.84 2.85
C THR A 34 -10.84 -10.81 3.96
N ALA A 35 -9.71 -10.94 4.66
CA ALA A 35 -9.30 -10.06 5.75
C ALA A 35 -9.20 -8.58 5.35
N LEU A 36 -8.83 -8.28 4.09
CA LEU A 36 -8.65 -6.91 3.62
C LEU A 36 -9.92 -6.24 3.08
N LYS A 37 -11.07 -6.96 2.98
CA LYS A 37 -12.33 -6.35 2.51
C LYS A 37 -12.78 -5.17 3.39
N PRO A 38 -12.78 -5.25 4.73
CA PRO A 38 -13.16 -4.11 5.57
C PRO A 38 -12.21 -2.91 5.40
N VAL A 39 -10.91 -3.17 5.20
CA VAL A 39 -9.92 -2.12 4.93
C VAL A 39 -10.21 -1.44 3.58
N GLN A 40 -10.58 -2.22 2.57
CA GLN A 40 -10.96 -1.71 1.24
C GLN A 40 -12.20 -0.82 1.33
N GLU A 41 -13.25 -1.27 2.02
CA GLU A 41 -14.49 -0.52 2.22
C GLU A 41 -14.25 0.79 2.96
N GLU A 42 -13.47 0.75 4.04
CA GLU A 42 -13.11 1.94 4.79
C GLU A 42 -12.25 2.91 3.95
N ALA A 43 -11.32 2.39 3.14
CA ALA A 43 -10.54 3.21 2.23
C ALA A 43 -11.43 3.86 1.16
N LYS A 44 -12.45 3.15 0.66
CA LYS A 44 -13.46 3.71 -0.26
C LYS A 44 -14.31 4.80 0.41
N ARG A 45 -14.66 4.63 1.68
CA ARG A 45 -15.43 5.60 2.47
C ARG A 45 -14.64 6.89 2.70
N LEU A 46 -13.35 6.78 3.02
CA LEU A 46 -12.48 7.92 3.31
C LEU A 46 -11.90 8.60 2.05
N ALA A 47 -11.98 7.94 0.89
CA ALA A 47 -11.42 8.48 -0.36
C ALA A 47 -12.14 9.77 -0.78
N PRO A 48 -11.42 10.83 -1.18
CA PRO A 48 -12.03 12.07 -1.65
C PRO A 48 -12.86 11.83 -2.92
N VAL A 49 -14.06 12.40 -2.96
CA VAL A 49 -15.00 12.23 -4.06
C VAL A 49 -15.13 13.54 -4.83
N LYS A 50 -14.54 13.59 -6.02
CA LYS A 50 -14.89 14.58 -7.05
C LYS A 50 -15.75 13.94 -8.15
N SER A 51 -15.25 12.86 -8.77
CA SER A 51 -15.96 12.05 -9.78
C SER A 51 -16.20 10.60 -9.37
N GLY A 52 -15.76 10.21 -8.16
CA GLY A 52 -15.79 8.83 -7.67
C GLY A 52 -14.81 7.86 -8.34
N ARG A 53 -14.03 8.29 -9.35
CA ARG A 53 -13.05 7.44 -10.04
C ARG A 53 -12.02 6.83 -9.09
N LEU A 54 -11.47 7.63 -8.17
CA LEU A 54 -10.53 7.14 -7.16
C LEU A 54 -11.18 6.06 -6.28
N ARG A 55 -12.38 6.32 -5.75
CA ARG A 55 -13.14 5.38 -4.93
C ARG A 55 -13.36 4.03 -5.64
N ARG A 56 -13.79 4.06 -6.91
CA ARG A 56 -13.99 2.84 -7.73
C ARG A 56 -12.69 2.08 -8.00
N SER A 57 -11.55 2.78 -8.07
CA SER A 57 -10.25 2.16 -8.35
C SER A 57 -9.68 1.34 -7.19
N ILE A 58 -10.13 1.59 -5.94
CA ILE A 58 -9.64 0.93 -4.74
C ILE A 58 -10.10 -0.54 -4.69
N LYS A 59 -9.13 -1.46 -4.74
CA LYS A 59 -9.32 -2.90 -4.88
C LYS A 59 -8.31 -3.71 -4.07
N VAL A 60 -8.71 -4.89 -3.62
CA VAL A 60 -7.81 -5.88 -3.02
C VAL A 60 -7.13 -6.68 -4.13
N ARG A 61 -5.79 -6.71 -4.12
CA ARG A 61 -4.96 -7.46 -5.07
C ARG A 61 -3.93 -8.31 -4.35
N ALA A 62 -3.49 -9.38 -5.00
CA ALA A 62 -2.36 -10.15 -4.52
C ALA A 62 -1.09 -9.28 -4.52
N LEU A 63 -0.17 -9.58 -3.61
CA LEU A 63 1.19 -9.05 -3.70
C LEU A 63 1.89 -9.58 -4.96
N LYS A 64 2.85 -8.81 -5.49
CA LYS A 64 3.74 -9.27 -6.56
C LYS A 64 4.41 -10.58 -6.13
N ARG A 65 4.54 -11.54 -7.05
CA ARG A 65 5.14 -12.85 -6.79
C ARG A 65 6.49 -12.66 -6.11
N SER A 66 6.69 -13.37 -5.00
CA SER A 66 7.92 -13.35 -4.22
C SER A 66 8.16 -14.73 -3.63
N ARG A 67 9.43 -15.11 -3.46
CA ARG A 67 9.82 -16.35 -2.76
C ARG A 67 9.55 -16.28 -1.26
N SER A 68 9.74 -15.09 -0.67
CA SER A 68 9.63 -14.86 0.78
C SER A 68 8.29 -14.25 1.23
N ARG A 69 7.52 -13.63 0.33
CA ARG A 69 6.29 -12.92 0.68
C ARG A 69 5.07 -13.45 -0.05
N VAL A 70 3.99 -13.67 0.71
CA VAL A 70 2.70 -14.15 0.20
C VAL A 70 1.61 -13.36 0.92
N GLY A 71 0.64 -12.86 0.17
CA GLY A 71 -0.46 -12.12 0.76
C GLY A 71 -1.19 -11.26 -0.24
N SER A 72 -1.99 -10.35 0.30
CA SER A 72 -2.80 -9.40 -0.45
C SER A 72 -2.54 -7.98 0.06
N ARG A 73 -2.88 -6.98 -0.75
CA ARG A 73 -2.83 -5.55 -0.38
C ARG A 73 -4.03 -4.80 -0.98
N VAL A 74 -4.40 -3.70 -0.35
CA VAL A 74 -5.35 -2.72 -0.92
C VAL A 74 -4.56 -1.74 -1.80
N THR A 75 -5.00 -1.55 -3.04
CA THR A 75 -4.31 -0.72 -4.05
C THR A 75 -5.34 -0.04 -4.96
N THR A 76 -4.93 0.98 -5.72
CA THR A 76 -5.78 1.65 -6.72
C THR A 76 -5.60 1.12 -8.14
N ASN A 77 -4.56 0.31 -8.42
CA ASN A 77 -4.30 -0.21 -9.76
C ASN A 77 -3.72 -1.65 -9.77
N GLY A 78 -3.75 -2.32 -10.93
CA GLY A 78 -3.30 -3.69 -11.13
C GLY A 78 -1.78 -3.88 -11.18
N ASN A 79 -1.05 -2.93 -11.79
CA ASN A 79 0.37 -3.11 -12.14
C ASN A 79 1.33 -2.43 -11.15
N ASP A 80 1.08 -2.49 -9.85
CA ASP A 80 1.89 -1.85 -8.77
C ASP A 80 1.99 -0.31 -8.86
N ASN A 81 1.44 0.27 -9.91
CA ASN A 81 1.37 1.69 -10.21
C ASN A 81 0.27 2.36 -9.39
N LEU A 82 0.55 2.60 -8.11
CA LEU A 82 -0.30 3.44 -7.27
C LEU A 82 -0.52 4.79 -7.93
N PHE A 83 -1.78 5.25 -7.94
CA PHE A 83 -2.14 6.60 -8.38
C PHE A 83 -1.50 7.02 -9.72
N LYS A 84 -1.70 6.25 -10.80
CA LYS A 84 -1.28 6.63 -12.17
C LYS A 84 -2.47 6.90 -13.08
N GLY A 85 -2.22 7.58 -14.21
CA GLY A 85 -3.24 7.89 -15.21
C GLY A 85 -4.34 8.78 -14.63
N ARG A 86 -5.61 8.46 -14.93
CA ARG A 86 -6.78 9.27 -14.51
C ARG A 86 -7.00 9.38 -13.00
N ILE A 87 -6.22 8.67 -12.17
CA ILE A 87 -6.28 8.70 -10.69
C ILE A 87 -5.00 9.25 -10.05
N TYR A 88 -4.15 9.96 -10.82
CA TYR A 88 -2.87 10.49 -10.32
C TYR A 88 -3.03 11.39 -9.08
N TYR A 89 -4.12 12.16 -9.03
CA TYR A 89 -4.44 13.05 -7.92
C TYR A 89 -4.63 12.30 -6.59
N GLY A 90 -4.93 11.00 -6.62
CA GLY A 90 -5.05 10.20 -5.40
C GLY A 90 -3.73 10.12 -4.61
N GLY A 91 -2.58 10.22 -5.27
CA GLY A 91 -1.27 10.21 -4.61
C GLY A 91 -1.06 11.48 -3.79
N PHE A 92 -1.45 12.63 -4.33
CA PHE A 92 -1.43 13.90 -3.62
C PHE A 92 -2.42 13.91 -2.45
N ALA A 93 -3.60 13.31 -2.64
CA ALA A 93 -4.57 13.17 -1.55
C ALA A 93 -4.07 12.23 -0.44
N GLU A 94 -3.36 11.15 -0.77
CA GLU A 94 -2.84 10.20 0.23
C GLU A 94 -1.64 10.78 0.97
N TYR A 95 -0.63 11.29 0.27
CA TYR A 95 0.68 11.62 0.85
C TYR A 95 0.94 13.12 1.00
N GLY A 96 0.09 13.97 0.43
CA GLY A 96 0.33 15.40 0.35
C GLY A 96 1.22 15.77 -0.83
N TRP A 97 1.53 17.06 -0.92
CA TRP A 97 2.37 17.61 -1.98
C TRP A 97 2.91 18.98 -1.58
N LYS A 98 3.96 19.46 -2.26
CA LYS A 98 4.42 20.84 -2.11
C LYS A 98 3.89 21.69 -3.25
N ALA A 99 3.28 22.82 -2.94
CA ALA A 99 2.78 23.79 -3.92
C ALA A 99 3.89 24.61 -4.58
N GLY A 100 3.59 25.22 -5.72
CA GLY A 100 4.54 26.01 -6.50
C GLY A 100 5.46 25.19 -7.41
N ARG A 101 6.36 25.88 -8.12
CA ARG A 101 7.32 25.27 -9.06
C ARG A 101 8.55 24.72 -8.33
N ARG A 102 9.13 23.62 -8.84
CA ARG A 102 10.45 23.12 -8.37
C ARG A 102 11.56 23.93 -9.02
N ALA A 103 12.66 24.16 -8.30
CA ALA A 103 13.85 24.77 -8.90
C ALA A 103 14.42 23.88 -10.02
N THR A 104 14.59 24.47 -11.18
CA THR A 104 15.10 23.89 -12.42
C THR A 104 16.55 24.29 -12.65
N ASN A 105 17.21 23.70 -13.63
CA ASN A 105 18.57 24.11 -14.00
C ASN A 105 18.60 25.55 -14.53
N ALA A 106 17.55 25.99 -15.22
CA ALA A 106 17.43 27.36 -15.73
C ALA A 106 17.45 28.40 -14.60
N ASP A 107 16.81 28.10 -13.47
CA ASP A 107 16.78 29.00 -12.30
C ASP A 107 18.15 29.18 -11.64
N LEU A 108 19.10 28.30 -11.95
CA LEU A 108 20.46 28.29 -11.41
C LEU A 108 21.50 28.71 -12.45
N GLY A 109 21.08 29.12 -13.65
CA GLY A 109 21.99 29.40 -14.77
C GLY A 109 22.76 28.18 -15.26
N VAL A 110 22.26 26.96 -15.02
CA VAL A 110 22.91 25.72 -15.44
C VAL A 110 22.29 25.22 -16.74
N SER A 111 23.12 24.82 -17.71
CA SER A 111 22.61 24.19 -18.93
C SER A 111 21.87 22.88 -18.62
N ARG A 112 20.92 22.47 -19.46
CA ARG A 112 20.12 21.25 -19.21
C ARG A 112 20.99 19.98 -19.14
N GLN A 113 22.10 19.94 -19.89
CA GLN A 113 23.00 18.78 -19.98
C GLN A 113 24.05 18.76 -18.86
N LYS A 114 24.37 19.90 -18.24
CA LYS A 114 25.41 19.99 -17.21
C LYS A 114 24.90 19.53 -15.84
N ARG A 115 25.72 18.75 -15.13
CA ARG A 115 25.45 18.31 -13.76
C ARG A 115 25.60 19.48 -12.78
N ARG A 116 24.67 19.59 -11.83
CA ARG A 116 24.73 20.60 -10.76
C ARG A 116 25.93 20.38 -9.83
N THR A 117 26.59 21.47 -9.46
CA THR A 117 27.60 21.53 -8.38
C THR A 117 26.94 21.29 -7.02
N LEU A 118 27.74 21.08 -5.97
CA LEU A 118 27.24 20.88 -4.62
C LEU A 118 26.46 22.09 -4.10
N LEU A 119 26.99 23.31 -4.28
CA LEU A 119 26.33 24.55 -3.90
C LEU A 119 24.97 24.73 -4.61
N GLN A 120 24.89 24.43 -5.90
CA GLN A 120 23.64 24.50 -6.67
C GLN A 120 22.60 23.48 -6.18
N ARG A 121 23.03 22.29 -5.73
CA ARG A 121 22.10 21.31 -5.13
C ARG A 121 21.56 21.80 -3.80
N LEU A 122 22.41 22.38 -2.95
CA LEU A 122 22.00 22.99 -1.69
C LEU A 122 21.01 24.15 -1.92
N GLN A 123 21.28 25.02 -2.89
CA GLN A 123 20.34 26.09 -3.27
C GLN A 123 18.98 25.55 -3.71
N VAL A 124 18.96 24.51 -4.55
CA VAL A 124 17.72 23.83 -4.96
C VAL A 124 16.98 23.23 -3.78
N GLU A 125 17.71 22.62 -2.84
CA GLU A 125 17.14 22.03 -1.65
C GLU A 125 16.51 23.08 -0.75
N ILE A 126 17.21 24.18 -0.47
CA ILE A 126 16.70 25.33 0.28
C ILE A 126 15.47 25.94 -0.41
N HIS A 127 15.51 26.14 -1.72
CA HIS A 127 14.35 26.63 -2.46
C HIS A 127 13.16 25.67 -2.35
N ASN A 128 13.39 24.37 -2.56
CA ASN A 128 12.33 23.36 -2.49
C ASN A 128 11.84 23.09 -1.06
N SER A 129 12.65 23.38 -0.03
CA SER A 129 12.26 23.27 1.37
C SER A 129 11.26 24.37 1.73
N LYS A 130 11.50 25.62 1.28
CA LYS A 130 10.64 26.81 1.46
C LYS A 130 9.26 26.72 0.81
N ARG A 131 9.04 25.78 -0.12
CA ARG A 131 7.74 25.61 -0.78
C ARG A 131 6.65 25.18 0.21
N ARG A 132 5.46 25.81 0.13
CA ARG A 132 4.29 25.49 0.96
C ARG A 132 3.95 24.00 0.87
N ALA A 133 4.02 23.30 2.00
CA ALA A 133 3.63 21.91 2.10
C ALA A 133 2.12 21.80 2.35
N ILE A 134 1.45 21.02 1.52
CA ILE A 134 0.02 20.69 1.67
C ILE A 134 -0.04 19.25 2.19
N PRO A 135 -0.55 19.03 3.42
CA PRO A 135 -0.54 17.71 4.03
C PRO A 135 -1.47 16.74 3.30
N GLY A 136 -1.10 15.46 3.30
CA GLY A 136 -1.96 14.39 2.82
C GLY A 136 -3.11 14.12 3.78
N ARG A 137 -4.22 13.60 3.25
CA ARG A 137 -5.36 13.10 4.05
C ARG A 137 -5.13 11.69 4.57
N PHE A 138 -4.18 10.95 4.00
CA PHE A 138 -3.79 9.60 4.40
C PHE A 138 -4.98 8.63 4.50
N PHE A 139 -5.91 8.70 3.55
CA PHE A 139 -7.18 7.96 3.62
C PHE A 139 -6.96 6.43 3.60
N MET A 140 -5.99 5.92 2.83
CA MET A 140 -5.66 4.49 2.82
C MET A 140 -4.94 4.07 4.12
N LYS A 141 -3.96 4.86 4.56
CA LYS A 141 -3.25 4.61 5.83
C LYS A 141 -4.20 4.62 7.02
N ARG A 142 -5.13 5.58 7.08
CA ARG A 142 -6.16 5.68 8.13
C ARG A 142 -7.11 4.49 8.10
N ALA A 143 -7.57 4.08 6.91
CA ALA A 143 -8.40 2.89 6.76
C ALA A 143 -7.69 1.62 7.27
N ALA A 144 -6.42 1.44 6.91
CA ALA A 144 -5.61 0.32 7.38
C ALA A 144 -5.43 0.34 8.90
N LYS A 145 -5.19 1.52 9.51
CA LYS A 145 -5.06 1.67 10.96
C LYS A 145 -6.38 1.37 11.68
N SER A 146 -7.48 1.94 11.21
CA SER A 146 -8.81 1.80 11.82
C SER A 146 -9.32 0.36 11.77
N LYS A 147 -9.17 -0.32 10.62
CA LYS A 147 -9.67 -1.70 10.44
C LYS A 147 -8.62 -2.77 10.74
N ARG A 148 -7.49 -2.42 11.37
CA ARG A 148 -6.37 -3.34 11.64
C ARG A 148 -6.82 -4.55 12.47
N SER A 149 -7.44 -4.31 13.62
CA SER A 149 -7.86 -5.40 14.53
C SER A 149 -8.88 -6.32 13.87
N ALA A 150 -9.91 -5.75 13.23
CA ALA A 150 -10.92 -6.50 12.50
C ALA A 150 -10.32 -7.36 11.37
N ALA A 151 -9.41 -6.79 10.57
CA ALA A 151 -8.72 -7.52 9.50
C ALA A 151 -7.90 -8.69 10.05
N LEU A 152 -7.15 -8.49 11.15
CA LEU A 152 -6.38 -9.56 11.78
C LEU A 152 -7.27 -10.66 12.37
N GLY A 153 -8.39 -10.29 12.99
CA GLY A 153 -9.39 -11.25 13.50
C GLY A 153 -9.96 -12.13 12.38
N ILE A 154 -10.39 -11.50 11.28
CA ILE A 154 -10.87 -12.22 10.09
C ILE A 154 -9.77 -13.13 9.54
N TYR A 155 -8.54 -12.63 9.38
CA TYR A 155 -7.42 -13.41 8.88
C TYR A 155 -7.15 -14.67 9.71
N ARG A 156 -7.06 -14.52 11.04
CA ARG A 156 -6.82 -15.64 11.97
C ARG A 156 -7.93 -16.68 11.90
N ARG A 157 -9.19 -16.24 11.87
CA ARG A 157 -10.37 -17.12 11.79
C ARG A 157 -10.39 -17.90 10.47
N GLU A 158 -10.30 -17.20 9.35
CA GLU A 158 -10.31 -17.79 8.00
C GLU A 158 -9.17 -18.80 7.83
N LEU A 159 -7.97 -18.44 8.28
CA LEU A 159 -6.80 -19.30 8.14
C LEU A 159 -6.89 -20.53 9.04
N SER A 160 -7.32 -20.37 10.30
CA SER A 160 -7.51 -21.50 11.23
C SER A 160 -8.58 -22.46 10.74
N ALA A 161 -9.70 -21.95 10.24
CA ALA A 161 -10.77 -22.76 9.67
C ALA A 161 -10.28 -23.53 8.43
N ALA A 162 -9.53 -22.88 7.56
CA ALA A 162 -8.99 -23.52 6.37
C ALA A 162 -7.95 -24.62 6.68
N ILE A 163 -7.10 -24.41 7.69
CA ILE A 163 -6.15 -25.43 8.16
C ILE A 163 -6.92 -26.64 8.70
N ARG A 164 -7.90 -26.43 9.59
CA ARG A 164 -8.72 -27.52 10.15
C ARG A 164 -9.38 -28.36 9.07
N LYS A 165 -9.98 -27.71 8.07
CA LYS A 165 -10.62 -28.39 6.94
C LYS A 165 -9.63 -29.25 6.13
N LEU A 166 -8.39 -28.79 5.98
CA LEU A 166 -7.38 -29.54 5.23
C LEU A 166 -6.88 -30.76 6.03
N THR A 167 -6.67 -30.60 7.34
CA THR A 167 -6.23 -31.69 8.23
C THR A 167 -7.30 -32.76 8.40
N GLN A 168 -8.59 -32.42 8.40
CA GLN A 168 -9.68 -33.39 8.47
C GLN A 168 -9.94 -34.14 7.15
N ALA A 169 -9.40 -33.62 6.04
CA ALA A 169 -9.56 -34.23 4.72
C ALA A 169 -8.34 -35.06 4.29
N SER A 170 -7.30 -35.13 5.13
CA SER A 170 -6.09 -35.94 4.93
C SER A 170 -6.13 -37.14 5.86
#